data_AF-A0A6C0EP52-F1
#
_entry.id   AF-A0A6C0EP52-F1
#
_cell.length_a   1.000
_cell.length_b   1.000
_cell.length_c   1.000
_cell.angle_alpha   90.00
_cell.angle_beta   90.00
_cell.angle_gamma   90.00
#
_symmetry.space_group_name_H-M   'P 1'
#
loop_
_entity.id
_entity.type
_entity.pdbx_description
1 polymer ?
#
loop_
_entity_poly.entity_id
_entity_poly.type
_entity_poly.pdbx_seq_one_letter_code
_entity_poly.pdbx_strand_id
1 'polypeptide(L)'
;MSLIRKRKVGGSDADDFFARATSHSLKPTIINEESKFVVVTYWWGRGNLNKNTQRPCPEELEPGQPLDVPPIKFEEMIQNWEQACAKHKCNYLAEEYPEFAVKGGYQHAINFKPYFIDIALAACYPRGVLYIDGDMKIKLYPGICDAEGVDYMARGWNTDPRPGNWKKTNKFCFDPYVFEMSGGTMFFGNTYHGRNLLKVWQRETAKHPGKADDRILSMALMLQKMLISLSTIQLPIEYLWLDMDYDDYLKSGKDYEKKYVSISHPECLTGEDRAATEGASSNRYPRSYDRYVSNYLYCDWDEIYEYLQFDNKDQIKPFKPYFNFLEEHDVVDLIPYAKKYGSYNPIAKKNSELLDQVQIRVRDKLVLVSPHDYPSVSLHKVGSEREALVTILKYIINGQSVVYVPGRSARSAKTVVAKALENELDFVARNESNSKARAKAEYSLDLDKDYPMYFGSNNKTLKHWLLMSESFAEMEKLFNRTYLFLTRIHCGWV
;
A
#
# COMPACT_ATOMS: atom_id res chain seq x y z
N MET A 1 16.86 57.02 3.61
CA MET A 1 16.62 56.14 2.43
C MET A 1 17.55 54.93 2.51
N SER A 2 17.12 53.88 3.21
CA SER A 2 17.86 52.61 3.30
C SER A 2 17.33 51.67 2.20
N LEU A 3 18.16 51.41 1.19
CA LEU A 3 17.89 50.44 0.13
C LEU A 3 18.00 49.02 0.69
N ILE A 4 16.85 48.44 1.03
CA ILE A 4 16.74 47.00 1.26
C ILE A 4 16.92 46.31 -0.09
N ARG A 5 18.13 45.81 -0.35
CA ARG A 5 18.39 44.83 -1.41
C ARG A 5 17.62 43.56 -1.09
N LYS A 6 16.50 43.34 -1.77
CA LYS A 6 15.88 42.01 -1.88
C LYS A 6 16.93 41.08 -2.50
N ARG A 7 17.47 40.15 -1.70
CA ARG A 7 18.18 38.98 -2.22
C ARG A 7 17.19 38.20 -3.08
N LYS A 8 17.44 38.12 -4.40
CA LYS A 8 16.90 37.05 -5.22
C LYS A 8 17.45 35.75 -4.64
N VAL A 9 16.59 34.94 -4.03
CA VAL A 9 16.89 33.54 -3.77
C VAL A 9 16.92 32.90 -5.16
N GLY A 10 18.12 32.62 -5.66
CA GLY A 10 18.27 31.81 -6.88
C GLY A 10 17.71 30.42 -6.57
N GLY A 11 16.78 29.93 -7.39
CA GLY A 11 16.42 28.52 -7.38
C GLY A 11 17.69 27.70 -7.64
N SER A 12 17.83 26.59 -6.94
CA SER A 12 18.94 25.67 -7.17
C SER A 12 18.81 25.06 -8.57
N ASP A 13 19.92 24.64 -9.20
CA ASP A 13 19.88 23.94 -10.50
C ASP A 13 18.96 22.70 -10.48
N ALA A 14 18.72 22.12 -9.30
CA ALA A 14 17.77 21.05 -9.09
C ALA A 14 16.30 21.53 -9.25
N ASP A 15 15.95 22.72 -8.77
CA ASP A 15 14.58 23.24 -8.87
C ASP A 15 14.19 23.49 -10.34
N ASP A 16 15.12 24.04 -11.12
CA ASP A 16 14.94 24.25 -12.56
C ASP A 16 14.89 22.93 -13.34
N PHE A 17 15.63 21.92 -12.88
CA PHE A 17 15.59 20.56 -13.40
C PHE A 17 14.21 19.91 -13.21
N PHE A 18 13.69 19.90 -11.97
CA PHE A 18 12.37 19.32 -11.69
C PHE A 18 11.24 20.11 -12.38
N ALA A 19 11.37 21.43 -12.49
CA ALA A 19 10.38 22.24 -13.21
C ALA A 19 10.24 21.83 -14.69
N ARG A 20 11.35 21.53 -15.38
CA ARG A 20 11.31 21.02 -16.76
C ARG A 20 10.69 19.63 -16.83
N ALA A 21 11.17 18.70 -15.99
CA ALA A 21 10.66 17.33 -15.98
C ALA A 21 9.14 17.28 -15.68
N THR A 22 8.65 18.14 -14.81
CA THR A 22 7.23 18.17 -14.44
C THR A 22 6.32 18.90 -15.44
N SER A 23 6.87 19.53 -16.49
CA SER A 23 6.08 20.31 -17.46
C SER A 23 5.39 19.49 -18.57
N HIS A 24 5.70 18.19 -18.66
CA HIS A 24 5.22 17.31 -19.72
C HIS A 24 3.75 16.92 -19.53
N SER A 25 2.97 16.98 -20.62
CA SER A 25 1.61 16.43 -20.65
C SER A 25 1.68 14.95 -20.98
N LEU A 26 1.48 14.11 -19.96
CA LEU A 26 1.50 12.66 -20.13
C LEU A 26 0.18 12.17 -20.73
N LYS A 27 0.25 11.14 -21.59
CA LYS A 27 -0.94 10.53 -22.21
C LYS A 27 -0.87 9.00 -22.13
N PRO A 28 -1.76 8.34 -21.37
CA PRO A 28 -1.79 6.89 -21.32
C PRO A 28 -2.34 6.29 -22.61
N THR A 29 -1.91 5.06 -22.91
CA THR A 29 -2.53 4.18 -23.90
C THR A 29 -3.55 3.29 -23.20
N ILE A 30 -4.81 3.42 -23.59
CA ILE A 30 -5.93 2.66 -23.02
C ILE A 30 -6.29 1.50 -23.95
N ILE A 31 -6.16 0.28 -23.43
CA ILE A 31 -6.44 -0.99 -24.13
C ILE A 31 -7.59 -1.73 -23.45
N ASN A 32 -7.76 -1.54 -22.14
CA ASN A 32 -8.80 -2.15 -21.33
C ASN A 32 -9.57 -1.05 -20.56
N GLU A 33 -10.75 -0.71 -21.05
CA GLU A 33 -11.60 0.34 -20.46
C GLU A 33 -12.16 -0.03 -19.08
N GLU A 34 -12.27 -1.33 -18.79
CA GLU A 34 -12.78 -1.82 -17.51
C GLU A 34 -11.70 -1.79 -16.41
N SER A 35 -10.42 -1.81 -16.79
CA SER A 35 -9.29 -1.75 -15.86
C SER A 35 -9.23 -0.42 -15.11
N LYS A 36 -9.14 -0.44 -13.79
CA LYS A 36 -9.11 0.77 -12.94
C LYS A 36 -7.70 1.30 -12.71
N PHE A 37 -6.70 0.81 -13.44
CA PHE A 37 -5.32 1.26 -13.32
C PHE A 37 -4.63 1.41 -14.68
N VAL A 38 -3.47 2.07 -14.65
CA VAL A 38 -2.53 2.17 -15.76
C VAL A 38 -1.16 1.76 -15.26
N VAL A 39 -0.46 0.87 -15.97
CA VAL A 39 0.92 0.52 -15.68
C VAL A 39 1.81 1.66 -16.19
N VAL A 40 2.68 2.20 -15.35
CA VAL A 40 3.51 3.34 -15.74
C VAL A 40 4.97 3.08 -15.52
N THR A 41 5.79 3.70 -16.35
CA THR A 41 7.22 3.79 -16.14
C THR A 41 7.75 5.09 -16.75
N TYR A 42 8.94 5.46 -16.35
CA TYR A 42 9.69 6.52 -17.03
C TYR A 42 11.13 6.07 -17.20
N TRP A 43 11.79 6.62 -18.21
CA TRP A 43 13.11 6.16 -18.61
C TRP A 43 13.92 7.30 -19.21
N TRP A 44 15.22 7.06 -19.42
CA TRP A 44 16.13 8.02 -20.00
C TRP A 44 17.26 7.30 -20.75
N GLY A 45 18.06 8.05 -21.50
CA GLY A 45 19.25 7.52 -22.16
C GLY A 45 18.98 6.85 -23.51
N ARG A 46 18.01 7.34 -24.29
CA ARG A 46 17.80 6.91 -25.67
C ARG A 46 19.10 6.86 -26.46
N GLY A 47 19.26 5.79 -27.25
CA GLY A 47 20.44 5.51 -28.04
C GLY A 47 21.57 4.85 -27.27
N ASN A 48 21.56 4.88 -25.94
CA ASN A 48 22.55 4.20 -25.10
C ASN A 48 22.16 2.73 -24.85
N LEU A 49 23.17 1.90 -24.63
CA LEU A 49 23.01 0.51 -24.24
C LEU A 49 22.68 0.40 -22.74
N ASN A 50 21.65 -0.38 -22.41
CA ASN A 50 21.37 -0.76 -21.04
C ASN A 50 22.16 -2.02 -20.66
N LYS A 51 23.24 -1.84 -19.90
CA LYS A 51 24.10 -2.94 -19.45
C LYS A 51 23.38 -3.94 -18.54
N ASN A 52 22.26 -3.59 -17.90
CA ASN A 52 21.50 -4.54 -17.07
C ASN A 52 20.89 -5.69 -17.89
N THR A 53 20.74 -5.48 -19.21
CA THR A 53 20.16 -6.47 -20.12
C THR A 53 21.16 -7.48 -20.68
N GLN A 54 22.46 -7.27 -20.42
CA GLN A 54 23.51 -8.16 -20.91
C GLN A 54 23.70 -9.39 -20.01
N ARG A 55 24.30 -10.47 -20.54
CA ARG A 55 24.78 -11.60 -19.75
C ARG A 55 26.22 -11.98 -20.10
N PRO A 56 27.08 -12.35 -19.13
CA PRO A 56 26.87 -12.28 -17.67
C PRO A 56 26.56 -10.87 -17.15
N CYS A 57 26.03 -10.76 -15.93
CA CYS A 57 25.73 -9.44 -15.37
C CYS A 57 26.99 -8.57 -15.29
N PRO A 58 26.88 -7.23 -15.43
CA PRO A 58 28.05 -6.34 -15.40
C PRO A 58 28.96 -6.54 -14.19
N GLU A 59 28.36 -6.86 -13.04
CA GLU A 59 29.03 -7.12 -11.77
C GLU A 59 29.73 -8.49 -11.71
N GLU A 60 29.36 -9.43 -12.59
CA GLU A 60 29.89 -10.79 -12.67
C GLU A 60 30.86 -10.97 -13.85
N LEU A 61 30.98 -9.97 -14.71
CA LEU A 61 31.76 -10.06 -15.95
C LEU A 61 33.26 -9.99 -15.67
N GLU A 62 33.99 -11.08 -15.96
CA GLU A 62 35.44 -11.11 -15.83
C GLU A 62 36.16 -10.36 -16.97
N PRO A 63 37.35 -9.76 -16.73
CA PRO A 63 38.10 -9.08 -17.78
C PRO A 63 38.40 -9.98 -18.98
N GLY A 64 37.87 -9.62 -20.15
CA GLY A 64 38.06 -10.36 -21.41
C GLY A 64 37.06 -11.49 -21.65
N GLN A 65 36.12 -11.72 -20.73
CA GLN A 65 35.03 -12.67 -20.93
C GLN A 65 34.06 -12.16 -22.03
N PRO A 66 33.69 -12.99 -23.02
CA PRO A 66 32.68 -12.62 -24.00
C PRO A 66 31.28 -12.55 -23.35
N LEU A 67 30.40 -11.72 -23.93
CA LEU A 67 28.99 -11.68 -23.52
C LEU A 67 28.21 -12.81 -24.19
N ASP A 68 27.45 -13.56 -23.39
CA ASP A 68 26.48 -14.55 -23.85
C ASP A 68 25.25 -13.87 -24.45
N VAL A 69 24.82 -12.77 -23.84
CA VAL A 69 23.72 -11.93 -24.31
C VAL A 69 24.23 -10.48 -24.38
N PRO A 70 24.22 -9.84 -25.56
CA PRO A 70 24.63 -8.44 -25.67
C PRO A 70 23.58 -7.52 -25.03
N PRO A 71 23.98 -6.36 -24.48
CA PRO A 71 23.01 -5.38 -24.01
C PRO A 71 22.17 -4.84 -25.17
N ILE A 72 20.90 -4.55 -24.91
CA ILE A 72 20.01 -3.84 -25.83
C ILE A 72 19.96 -2.34 -25.49
N LYS A 73 19.38 -1.54 -26.38
CA LYS A 73 19.19 -0.10 -26.12
C LYS A 73 18.03 0.15 -25.15
N PHE A 74 18.06 1.28 -24.44
CA PHE A 74 16.97 1.67 -23.54
C PHE A 74 15.62 1.77 -24.26
N GLU A 75 15.55 2.36 -25.45
CA GLU A 75 14.30 2.46 -26.21
C GLU A 75 13.75 1.09 -26.65
N GLU A 76 14.63 0.12 -26.92
CA GLU A 76 14.24 -1.25 -27.28
C GLU A 76 13.70 -2.00 -26.06
N MET A 77 14.32 -1.81 -24.89
CA MET A 77 13.82 -2.35 -23.63
C MET A 77 12.41 -1.83 -23.31
N ILE A 78 12.16 -0.53 -23.48
CA ILE A 78 10.84 0.07 -23.23
C ILE A 78 9.81 -0.38 -24.26
N GLN A 79 10.17 -0.56 -25.53
CA GLN A 79 9.27 -1.16 -26.51
C GLN A 79 8.85 -2.59 -26.10
N ASN A 80 9.78 -3.40 -25.59
CA ASN A 80 9.48 -4.72 -25.06
C ASN A 80 8.54 -4.66 -23.84
N TRP A 81 8.73 -3.66 -22.98
CA TRP A 81 7.87 -3.39 -21.82
C TRP A 81 6.44 -3.02 -22.24
N GLU A 82 6.26 -2.13 -23.21
CA GLU A 82 4.95 -1.73 -23.74
C GLU A 82 4.23 -2.90 -24.40
N GLN A 83 4.96 -3.70 -25.19
CA GLN A 83 4.43 -4.91 -25.81
C GLN A 83 3.96 -5.93 -24.76
N ALA A 84 4.70 -6.09 -23.66
CA ALA A 84 4.29 -6.95 -22.55
C ALA A 84 2.99 -6.45 -21.91
N CYS A 85 2.86 -5.14 -21.67
CA CYS A 85 1.62 -4.54 -21.17
C CYS A 85 0.44 -4.80 -22.12
N ALA A 86 0.61 -4.51 -23.41
CA ALA A 86 -0.41 -4.72 -24.43
C ALA A 86 -0.85 -6.18 -24.53
N LYS A 87 0.11 -7.12 -24.56
CA LYS A 87 -0.13 -8.57 -24.60
C LYS A 87 -0.99 -9.04 -23.43
N HIS A 88 -0.78 -8.45 -22.25
CA HIS A 88 -1.50 -8.80 -21.03
C HIS A 88 -2.70 -7.89 -20.74
N LYS A 89 -3.13 -7.07 -21.72
CA LYS A 89 -4.30 -6.19 -21.65
C LYS A 89 -4.22 -5.15 -20.52
N CYS A 90 -3.01 -4.71 -20.19
CA CYS A 90 -2.77 -3.60 -19.28
C CYS A 90 -2.80 -2.29 -20.07
N ASN A 91 -3.52 -1.29 -19.54
CA ASN A 91 -3.31 0.11 -19.95
C ASN A 91 -1.88 0.50 -19.56
N TYR A 92 -1.21 1.33 -20.36
CA TYR A 92 0.17 1.70 -20.06
C TYR A 92 0.55 3.13 -20.42
N LEU A 93 1.60 3.65 -19.76
CA LEU A 93 2.20 4.95 -20.01
C LEU A 93 3.72 4.86 -19.77
N ALA A 94 4.52 5.08 -20.80
CA ALA A 94 5.97 5.18 -20.68
C ALA A 94 6.43 6.56 -21.19
N GLU A 95 7.18 7.29 -20.36
CA GLU A 95 7.67 8.64 -20.72
C GLU A 95 9.20 8.69 -20.68
N GLU A 96 9.81 9.33 -21.68
CA GLU A 96 11.25 9.60 -21.69
C GLU A 96 11.55 10.96 -21.05
N TYR A 97 12.54 10.97 -20.15
CA TYR A 97 13.08 12.18 -19.54
C TYR A 97 14.57 12.31 -19.89
N PRO A 98 14.90 12.89 -21.07
CA PRO A 98 16.28 12.98 -21.54
C PRO A 98 17.18 13.83 -20.61
N GLU A 99 16.60 14.68 -19.76
CA GLU A 99 17.34 15.49 -18.80
C GLU A 99 18.12 14.63 -17.79
N PHE A 100 17.67 13.41 -17.49
CA PHE A 100 18.41 12.49 -16.63
C PHE A 100 19.60 11.82 -17.32
N ALA A 101 19.73 11.92 -18.66
CA ALA A 101 20.82 11.32 -19.43
C ALA A 101 22.13 12.12 -19.33
N VAL A 102 22.51 12.50 -18.12
CA VAL A 102 23.71 13.27 -17.78
C VAL A 102 24.45 12.62 -16.61
N LYS A 103 25.74 12.94 -16.44
CA LYS A 103 26.52 12.43 -15.29
C LYS A 103 25.89 12.86 -13.96
N GLY A 104 25.61 11.90 -13.07
CA GLY A 104 24.91 12.13 -11.80
C GLY A 104 23.38 12.19 -11.92
N GLY A 105 22.83 12.14 -13.15
CA GLY A 105 21.39 12.16 -13.39
C GLY A 105 20.65 10.93 -12.88
N TYR A 106 21.34 9.80 -12.69
CA TYR A 106 20.77 8.55 -12.17
C TYR A 106 20.08 8.75 -10.81
N GLN A 107 20.77 9.36 -9.84
CA GLN A 107 20.20 9.56 -8.51
C GLN A 107 19.03 10.56 -8.54
N HIS A 108 19.10 11.59 -9.40
CA HIS A 108 17.99 12.50 -9.62
C HIS A 108 16.78 11.77 -10.21
N ALA A 109 17.00 10.83 -11.14
CA ALA A 109 15.95 9.99 -11.69
C ALA A 109 15.30 9.16 -10.58
N ILE A 110 16.08 8.40 -9.80
CA ILE A 110 15.56 7.60 -8.68
C ILE A 110 14.71 8.46 -7.72
N ASN A 111 15.18 9.64 -7.35
CA ASN A 111 14.43 10.54 -6.47
C ASN A 111 13.26 11.29 -7.15
N PHE A 112 13.13 11.23 -8.48
CA PHE A 112 12.00 11.77 -9.24
C PHE A 112 10.76 10.87 -9.22
N LYS A 113 10.90 9.58 -8.89
CA LYS A 113 9.78 8.61 -8.86
C LYS A 113 8.49 9.13 -8.18
N PRO A 114 8.50 9.72 -6.96
CA PRO A 114 7.28 10.26 -6.36
C PRO A 114 6.63 11.44 -7.10
N TYR A 115 7.42 12.20 -7.87
CA TYR A 115 6.89 13.31 -8.69
C TYR A 115 6.28 12.77 -9.98
N PHE A 116 6.96 11.83 -10.63
CA PHE A 116 6.43 11.17 -11.82
C PHE A 116 5.10 10.48 -11.55
N ILE A 117 5.00 9.71 -10.47
CA ILE A 117 3.77 8.99 -10.10
C ILE A 117 2.62 9.98 -9.87
N ASP A 118 2.88 11.14 -9.24
CA ASP A 118 1.86 12.17 -9.01
C ASP A 118 1.33 12.77 -10.33
N ILE A 119 2.21 13.06 -11.29
CA ILE A 119 1.83 13.55 -12.63
C ILE A 119 1.09 12.45 -13.40
N ALA A 120 1.57 11.21 -13.34
CA ALA A 120 0.94 10.07 -13.99
C ALA A 120 -0.48 9.82 -13.46
N LEU A 121 -0.70 9.91 -12.16
CA LEU A 121 -2.04 9.81 -11.57
C LEU A 121 -2.98 10.93 -12.05
N ALA A 122 -2.46 12.14 -12.31
CA ALA A 122 -3.27 13.21 -12.88
C ALA A 122 -3.67 12.91 -14.33
N ALA A 123 -2.72 12.42 -15.14
CA ALA A 123 -2.95 12.04 -16.54
C ALA A 123 -3.86 10.81 -16.69
N CYS A 124 -3.84 9.90 -15.71
CA CYS A 124 -4.60 8.65 -15.74
C CYS A 124 -5.97 8.74 -15.05
N TYR A 125 -6.37 9.91 -14.52
CA TYR A 125 -7.63 10.06 -13.77
C TYR A 125 -8.84 9.54 -14.57
N PRO A 126 -9.78 8.79 -13.95
CA PRO A 126 -9.88 8.47 -12.52
C PRO A 126 -9.12 7.21 -12.07
N ARG A 127 -8.30 6.62 -12.95
CA ARG A 127 -7.59 5.37 -12.68
C ARG A 127 -6.44 5.57 -11.68
N GLY A 128 -6.12 4.51 -10.95
CA GLY A 128 -4.87 4.38 -10.20
C GLY A 128 -3.68 4.12 -11.14
N VAL A 129 -2.49 4.06 -10.56
CA VAL A 129 -1.24 3.89 -11.29
C VAL A 129 -0.45 2.76 -10.66
N LEU A 130 -0.02 1.78 -11.48
CA LEU A 130 0.94 0.76 -11.10
C LEU A 130 2.30 1.10 -11.71
N TYR A 131 3.19 1.67 -10.91
CA TYR A 131 4.57 1.88 -11.31
C TYR A 131 5.35 0.55 -11.30
N ILE A 132 6.07 0.27 -12.39
CA ILE A 132 7.13 -0.73 -12.43
C ILE A 132 8.37 -0.17 -13.13
N ASP A 133 9.56 -0.60 -12.72
CA ASP A 133 10.80 -0.17 -13.38
C ASP A 133 10.81 -0.63 -14.87
N GLY A 134 11.52 0.12 -15.72
CA GLY A 134 11.50 -0.08 -17.18
C GLY A 134 12.15 -1.38 -17.65
N ASP A 135 12.97 -2.00 -16.81
CA ASP A 135 13.59 -3.31 -17.02
C ASP A 135 12.75 -4.49 -16.49
N MET A 136 11.55 -4.21 -15.95
CA MET A 136 10.60 -5.23 -15.51
C MET A 136 9.59 -5.60 -16.61
N LYS A 137 8.87 -6.71 -16.43
CA LYS A 137 7.89 -7.19 -17.42
C LYS A 137 6.60 -7.66 -16.76
N ILE A 138 5.47 -7.22 -17.31
CA ILE A 138 4.16 -7.82 -17.04
C ILE A 138 4.12 -9.22 -17.66
N LYS A 139 3.72 -10.21 -16.85
CA LYS A 139 3.56 -11.62 -17.25
C LYS A 139 2.12 -12.11 -17.12
N LEU A 140 1.34 -11.47 -16.26
CA LEU A 140 -0.10 -11.65 -16.11
C LEU A 140 -0.75 -10.31 -15.77
N TYR A 141 -2.02 -10.16 -16.12
CA TYR A 141 -2.80 -9.01 -15.72
C TYR A 141 -2.90 -8.92 -14.19
N PRO A 142 -2.37 -7.86 -13.53
CA PRO A 142 -2.33 -7.75 -12.08
C PRO A 142 -3.68 -7.27 -11.52
N GLY A 143 -4.72 -8.11 -11.61
CA GLY A 143 -6.10 -7.74 -11.30
C GLY A 143 -6.37 -7.26 -9.86
N ILE A 144 -5.42 -7.46 -8.93
CA ILE A 144 -5.50 -6.85 -7.60
C ILE A 144 -5.48 -5.32 -7.68
N CYS A 145 -4.81 -4.73 -8.68
CA CYS A 145 -4.77 -3.28 -8.89
C CYS A 145 -6.10 -2.68 -9.34
N ASP A 146 -7.13 -3.50 -9.62
CA ASP A 146 -8.51 -3.07 -9.83
C ASP A 146 -9.33 -2.96 -8.53
N ALA A 147 -8.75 -3.34 -7.39
CA ALA A 147 -9.43 -3.25 -6.09
C ALA A 147 -9.80 -1.81 -5.75
N GLU A 148 -11.00 -1.62 -5.23
CA GLU A 148 -11.50 -0.28 -4.88
C GLU A 148 -10.98 0.16 -3.51
N GLY A 149 -10.86 1.48 -3.35
CA GLY A 149 -10.52 2.10 -2.07
C GLY A 149 -9.16 1.66 -1.52
N VAL A 150 -8.21 1.32 -2.40
CA VAL A 150 -6.81 1.07 -2.01
C VAL A 150 -5.97 2.28 -2.37
N ASP A 151 -5.21 2.77 -1.41
CA ASP A 151 -4.35 3.94 -1.58
C ASP A 151 -2.97 3.54 -2.09
N TYR A 152 -2.45 2.42 -1.60
CA TYR A 152 -1.08 2.01 -1.86
C TYR A 152 -0.90 0.49 -1.86
N MET A 153 -0.12 -0.03 -2.81
CA MET A 153 0.35 -1.42 -2.76
C MET A 153 1.82 -1.46 -3.11
N ALA A 154 2.57 -2.34 -2.46
CA ALA A 154 3.96 -2.62 -2.81
C ALA A 154 4.34 -4.00 -2.31
N ARG A 155 5.42 -4.57 -2.86
CA ARG A 155 5.99 -5.80 -2.31
C ARG A 155 6.50 -5.56 -0.90
N GLY A 156 5.92 -6.23 0.10
CA GLY A 156 6.38 -6.17 1.49
C GLY A 156 7.47 -7.20 1.78
N TRP A 157 8.65 -6.76 2.25
CA TRP A 157 9.75 -7.68 2.62
C TRP A 157 9.42 -8.56 3.82
N ASN A 158 8.52 -8.10 4.68
CA ASN A 158 8.21 -8.75 5.96
C ASN A 158 6.91 -9.56 5.93
N THR A 159 6.17 -9.58 4.83
CA THR A 159 4.92 -10.35 4.69
C THR A 159 5.07 -11.60 3.83
N ASP A 160 6.13 -11.70 3.03
CA ASP A 160 6.43 -12.91 2.25
C ASP A 160 7.71 -13.58 2.76
N PRO A 161 7.61 -14.67 3.54
CA PRO A 161 8.78 -15.30 4.12
C PRO A 161 9.59 -16.13 3.12
N ARG A 162 9.08 -16.41 1.91
CA ARG A 162 9.70 -17.33 0.95
C ARG A 162 11.13 -16.95 0.56
N PRO A 163 11.46 -15.68 0.29
CA PRO A 163 12.83 -15.25 -0.03
C PRO A 163 13.77 -15.21 1.19
N GLY A 164 13.23 -15.35 2.41
CA GLY A 164 14.00 -15.32 3.64
C GLY A 164 14.83 -16.60 3.86
N ASN A 165 15.71 -16.59 4.86
CA ASN A 165 16.62 -17.71 5.16
C ASN A 165 15.97 -18.91 5.89
N TRP A 166 14.65 -19.07 5.83
CA TRP A 166 13.90 -20.10 6.55
C TRP A 166 14.38 -21.53 6.22
N LYS A 167 14.83 -21.78 4.98
CA LYS A 167 15.42 -23.08 4.59
C LYS A 167 16.66 -23.47 5.39
N LYS A 168 17.38 -22.48 5.93
CA LYS A 168 18.57 -22.68 6.78
C LYS A 168 18.24 -22.63 8.27
N THR A 169 17.31 -21.78 8.67
CA THR A 169 17.03 -21.50 10.09
C THR A 169 15.83 -22.27 10.65
N ASN A 170 14.99 -22.83 9.78
CA ASN A 170 13.67 -23.39 10.10
C ASN A 170 12.77 -22.42 10.88
N LYS A 171 12.92 -21.11 10.61
CA LYS A 171 12.13 -20.04 11.21
C LYS A 171 11.59 -19.12 10.12
N PHE A 172 10.28 -18.93 10.12
CA PHE A 172 9.60 -17.96 9.28
C PHE A 172 9.53 -16.61 9.99
N CYS A 173 9.47 -15.53 9.20
CA CYS A 173 9.16 -14.21 9.72
C CYS A 173 7.98 -13.64 8.92
N PHE A 174 6.94 -13.27 9.65
CA PHE A 174 5.78 -12.57 9.13
C PHE A 174 5.50 -11.39 10.06
N ASP A 175 5.55 -10.18 9.53
CA ASP A 175 5.25 -8.95 10.26
C ASP A 175 4.69 -7.90 9.29
N PRO A 176 3.36 -7.79 9.17
CA PRO A 176 2.72 -6.82 8.30
C PRO A 176 2.74 -5.39 8.86
N TYR A 177 3.16 -5.20 10.12
CA TYR A 177 3.17 -3.90 10.78
C TYR A 177 4.45 -3.10 10.50
N VAL A 178 5.54 -3.79 10.13
CA VAL A 178 6.76 -3.17 9.60
C VAL A 178 6.74 -3.22 8.08
N PHE A 179 6.17 -2.17 7.47
CA PHE A 179 6.04 -2.11 6.01
C PHE A 179 7.33 -1.63 5.36
N GLU A 180 8.33 -2.52 5.33
CA GLU A 180 9.50 -2.38 4.49
C GLU A 180 9.18 -2.88 3.08
N MET A 181 9.44 -2.07 2.06
CA MET A 181 8.99 -2.35 0.69
C MET A 181 10.08 -2.28 -0.36
N SER A 182 9.78 -2.77 -1.57
CA SER A 182 10.65 -2.65 -2.75
C SER A 182 10.34 -1.41 -3.59
N GLY A 183 11.39 -0.84 -4.20
CA GLY A 183 11.31 0.27 -5.14
C GLY A 183 10.79 -0.09 -6.54
N GLY A 184 10.84 -1.38 -6.93
CA GLY A 184 10.58 -1.78 -8.32
C GLY A 184 9.12 -1.93 -8.70
N THR A 185 8.21 -2.04 -7.73
CA THR A 185 6.77 -2.20 -8.00
C THR A 185 5.93 -1.52 -6.94
N MET A 186 5.16 -0.52 -7.35
CA MET A 186 4.33 0.28 -6.47
C MET A 186 3.02 0.68 -7.15
N PHE A 187 1.89 0.35 -6.54
CA PHE A 187 0.59 0.88 -6.92
C PHE A 187 0.23 2.08 -6.06
N PHE A 188 -0.32 3.11 -6.69
CA PHE A 188 -0.99 4.23 -6.02
C PHE A 188 -2.42 4.37 -6.51
N GLY A 189 -3.36 4.43 -5.58
CA GLY A 189 -4.74 4.82 -5.85
C GLY A 189 -4.85 6.32 -6.06
N ASN A 190 -5.79 6.74 -6.90
CA ASN A 190 -6.10 8.16 -7.10
C ASN A 190 -7.04 8.68 -5.99
N THR A 191 -6.64 8.48 -4.73
CA THR A 191 -7.38 8.80 -3.52
C THR A 191 -6.73 9.97 -2.78
N TYR A 192 -7.46 10.62 -1.87
CA TYR A 192 -6.89 11.65 -0.99
C TYR A 192 -5.65 11.13 -0.24
N HIS A 193 -5.75 9.94 0.33
CA HIS A 193 -4.73 9.30 1.14
C HIS A 193 -3.50 8.86 0.34
N GLY A 194 -3.69 8.28 -0.85
CA GLY A 194 -2.60 7.92 -1.77
C GLY A 194 -1.82 9.16 -2.24
N ARG A 195 -2.52 10.25 -2.57
CA ARG A 195 -1.90 11.55 -2.92
C ARG A 195 -1.16 12.16 -1.73
N ASN A 196 -1.71 12.03 -0.52
CA ASN A 196 -1.03 12.50 0.69
C ASN A 196 0.27 11.72 0.95
N LEU A 197 0.29 10.41 0.73
CA LEU A 197 1.51 9.60 0.81
C LEU A 197 2.58 10.08 -0.17
N LEU A 198 2.22 10.40 -1.42
CA LEU A 198 3.17 10.97 -2.39
C LEU A 198 3.75 12.29 -1.90
N LYS A 199 2.95 13.19 -1.35
CA LYS A 199 3.43 14.46 -0.77
C LYS A 199 4.35 14.24 0.43
N VAL A 200 4.07 13.24 1.26
CA VAL A 200 4.98 12.82 2.33
C VAL A 200 6.30 12.33 1.74
N TRP A 201 6.26 11.44 0.76
CA TRP A 201 7.44 10.89 0.12
C TRP A 201 8.31 11.97 -0.55
N GLN A 202 7.72 12.89 -1.30
CA GLN A 202 8.43 14.04 -1.90
C GLN A 202 9.17 14.87 -0.83
N ARG A 203 8.50 15.17 0.30
CA ARG A 203 9.10 15.92 1.41
C ARG A 203 10.25 15.16 2.09
N GLU A 204 10.12 13.84 2.27
CA GLU A 204 11.19 13.04 2.88
C GLU A 204 12.37 12.82 1.93
N THR A 205 12.11 12.66 0.63
CA THR A 205 13.15 12.55 -0.41
C THR A 205 14.03 13.79 -0.43
N ALA A 206 13.45 14.99 -0.30
CA ALA A 206 14.22 16.23 -0.21
C ALA A 206 15.16 16.31 1.02
N LYS A 207 14.86 15.59 2.10
CA LYS A 207 15.69 15.53 3.32
C LYS A 207 16.80 14.47 3.23
N HIS A 208 16.70 13.56 2.27
CA HIS A 208 17.57 12.39 2.15
C HIS A 208 18.18 12.27 0.75
N PRO A 209 18.91 13.30 0.26
CA PRO A 209 19.55 13.23 -1.05
C PRO A 209 20.53 12.07 -1.13
N GLY A 210 20.56 11.37 -2.26
CA GLY A 210 21.48 10.24 -2.49
C GLY A 210 21.08 8.92 -1.85
N LYS A 211 19.88 8.84 -1.24
CA LYS A 211 19.36 7.62 -0.61
C LYS A 211 18.36 6.91 -1.53
N ALA A 212 18.21 5.61 -1.30
CA ALA A 212 17.24 4.79 -2.04
C ALA A 212 15.81 5.21 -1.68
N ASP A 213 14.98 5.30 -2.69
CA ASP A 213 13.63 5.88 -2.66
C ASP A 213 12.64 5.01 -1.88
N ASP A 214 12.75 3.69 -2.01
CA ASP A 214 12.02 2.66 -1.26
C ASP A 214 12.33 2.69 0.25
N ARG A 215 13.60 2.88 0.61
CA ARG A 215 14.04 3.01 2.01
C ARG A 215 13.57 4.33 2.61
N ILE A 216 13.58 5.43 1.84
CA ILE A 216 13.00 6.70 2.29
C ILE A 216 11.49 6.52 2.56
N LEU A 217 10.76 5.89 1.64
CA LEU A 217 9.32 5.68 1.77
C LEU A 217 8.96 4.76 2.94
N SER A 218 9.67 3.64 3.10
CA SER A 218 9.51 2.72 4.23
C SER A 218 9.70 3.46 5.56
N MET A 219 10.78 4.24 5.69
CA MET A 219 11.02 5.03 6.90
C MET A 219 9.95 6.10 7.12
N ALA A 220 9.45 6.75 6.05
CA ALA A 220 8.41 7.75 6.14
C ALA A 220 7.08 7.18 6.68
N LEU A 221 6.65 6.02 6.14
CA LEU A 221 5.45 5.31 6.61
C LEU A 221 5.56 4.95 8.08
N MET A 222 6.70 4.40 8.50
CA MET A 222 6.92 3.96 9.89
C MET A 222 7.00 5.14 10.86
N LEU A 223 7.75 6.19 10.53
CA LEU A 223 7.88 7.37 11.40
C LEU A 223 6.57 8.14 11.58
N GLN A 224 5.75 8.18 10.53
CA GLN A 224 4.47 8.92 10.53
C GLN A 224 3.27 8.02 10.81
N LYS A 225 3.49 6.72 11.07
CA LYS A 225 2.47 5.72 11.43
C LYS A 225 1.35 5.62 10.40
N MET A 226 1.70 5.79 9.12
CA MET A 226 0.70 5.99 8.07
C MET A 226 -0.13 4.74 7.77
N LEU A 227 0.27 3.55 8.22
CA LEU A 227 -0.57 2.35 8.13
C LEU A 227 -1.93 2.51 8.80
N ILE A 228 -2.07 3.43 9.78
CA ILE A 228 -3.35 3.72 10.44
C ILE A 228 -4.30 4.45 9.48
N SER A 229 -3.79 5.40 8.71
CA SER A 229 -4.59 6.28 7.86
C SER A 229 -4.60 5.86 6.38
N LEU A 230 -3.95 4.76 6.02
CA LEU A 230 -3.85 4.28 4.66
C LEU A 230 -4.56 2.94 4.50
N SER A 231 -5.29 2.80 3.41
CA SER A 231 -5.72 1.53 2.87
C SER A 231 -4.60 0.93 2.00
N THR A 232 -3.92 -0.09 2.51
CA THR A 232 -2.78 -0.75 1.84
C THR A 232 -3.00 -2.24 1.58
N ILE A 233 -2.33 -2.75 0.55
CA ILE A 233 -2.16 -4.19 0.31
C ILE A 233 -0.68 -4.47 0.11
N GLN A 234 -0.09 -5.33 0.94
CA GLN A 234 1.27 -5.81 0.73
C GLN A 234 1.26 -6.94 -0.29
N LEU A 235 2.03 -6.80 -1.35
CA LEU A 235 2.08 -7.72 -2.47
C LEU A 235 3.13 -8.83 -2.20
N PRO A 236 2.85 -10.09 -2.57
CA PRO A 236 3.83 -11.18 -2.48
C PRO A 236 4.83 -11.14 -3.64
N ILE A 237 5.82 -12.02 -3.63
CA ILE A 237 6.88 -12.06 -4.66
C ILE A 237 6.38 -12.31 -6.08
N GLU A 238 5.16 -12.80 -6.31
CA GLU A 238 4.58 -12.90 -7.66
C GLU A 238 4.41 -11.54 -8.35
N TYR A 239 4.40 -10.44 -7.59
CA TYR A 239 4.33 -9.07 -8.10
C TYR A 239 5.69 -8.37 -8.14
N LEU A 240 6.77 -9.06 -7.77
CA LEU A 240 8.15 -8.66 -8.01
C LEU A 240 8.99 -9.93 -8.00
N TRP A 241 8.92 -10.68 -9.09
CA TRP A 241 9.67 -11.91 -9.23
C TRP A 241 11.07 -11.58 -9.74
N LEU A 242 12.09 -11.73 -8.92
CA LEU A 242 13.48 -11.52 -9.33
C LEU A 242 13.95 -12.79 -10.05
N ASP A 243 13.84 -12.84 -11.38
CA ASP A 243 14.02 -14.07 -12.17
C ASP A 243 15.34 -14.77 -11.82
N MET A 244 16.44 -14.01 -11.73
CA MET A 244 17.77 -14.56 -11.47
C MET A 244 18.01 -14.98 -10.01
N ASP A 245 17.41 -14.30 -9.05
CA ASP A 245 17.59 -14.64 -7.63
C ASP A 245 16.67 -15.80 -7.22
N TYR A 246 15.42 -15.74 -7.66
CA TYR A 246 14.37 -16.63 -7.16
C TYR A 246 14.30 -17.95 -7.90
N ASP A 247 14.67 -17.99 -9.19
CA ASP A 247 14.68 -19.28 -9.92
C ASP A 247 15.78 -20.23 -9.42
N ASP A 248 16.89 -19.69 -8.90
CA ASP A 248 17.98 -20.47 -8.32
C ASP A 248 17.69 -20.85 -6.86
N TYR A 249 17.10 -19.93 -6.09
CA TYR A 249 16.86 -20.12 -4.66
C TYR A 249 15.57 -20.90 -4.32
N LEU A 250 14.49 -20.67 -5.07
CA LEU A 250 13.17 -21.26 -4.82
C LEU A 250 12.96 -22.50 -5.70
N LYS A 251 12.28 -23.51 -5.14
CA LYS A 251 12.00 -24.76 -5.86
C LYS A 251 10.60 -24.71 -6.44
N SER A 252 10.51 -24.60 -7.77
CA SER A 252 9.23 -24.59 -8.47
C SER A 252 8.37 -25.81 -8.13
N GLY A 253 7.05 -25.60 -8.05
CA GLY A 253 6.05 -26.58 -7.64
C GLY A 253 5.89 -26.74 -6.12
N LYS A 254 6.94 -26.49 -5.33
CA LYS A 254 6.88 -26.49 -3.86
C LYS A 254 6.75 -25.09 -3.28
N ASP A 255 7.59 -24.18 -3.72
CA ASP A 255 7.66 -22.83 -3.13
C ASP A 255 6.86 -21.80 -3.96
N TYR A 256 6.69 -22.06 -5.26
CA TYR A 256 6.04 -21.16 -6.21
C TYR A 256 5.66 -21.87 -7.52
N GLU A 257 4.86 -21.21 -8.34
CA GLU A 257 4.49 -21.65 -9.69
C GLU A 257 4.61 -20.47 -10.69
N LYS A 258 5.54 -20.55 -11.65
CA LYS A 258 5.84 -19.46 -12.62
C LYS A 258 4.62 -18.90 -13.34
N LYS A 259 3.61 -19.74 -13.60
CA LYS A 259 2.37 -19.34 -14.29
C LYS A 259 1.49 -18.36 -13.50
N TYR A 260 1.81 -18.09 -12.23
CA TYR A 260 1.13 -17.10 -11.39
C TYR A 260 1.96 -15.84 -11.14
N VAL A 261 3.22 -15.80 -11.60
CA VAL A 261 4.04 -14.58 -11.58
C VAL A 261 3.36 -13.54 -12.45
N SER A 262 2.97 -12.42 -11.85
CA SER A 262 2.31 -11.31 -12.53
C SER A 262 3.31 -10.29 -13.06
N ILE A 263 4.38 -10.04 -12.31
CA ILE A 263 5.40 -9.06 -12.64
C ILE A 263 6.76 -9.71 -12.36
N SER A 264 7.67 -9.62 -13.33
CA SER A 264 9.01 -10.20 -13.21
C SER A 264 10.09 -9.18 -13.54
N HIS A 265 11.25 -9.34 -12.92
CA HIS A 265 12.46 -8.57 -13.12
C HIS A 265 13.51 -9.52 -13.73
N PRO A 266 13.53 -9.64 -15.07
CA PRO A 266 14.44 -10.55 -15.74
C PRO A 266 15.88 -10.04 -15.77
N GLU A 267 16.12 -8.74 -15.60
CA GLU A 267 17.41 -8.10 -15.85
C GLU A 267 18.31 -8.04 -14.61
N CYS A 268 19.59 -7.70 -14.80
CA CYS A 268 20.57 -7.57 -13.71
C CYS A 268 20.24 -6.42 -12.78
N LEU A 269 20.28 -6.70 -11.48
CA LEU A 269 20.14 -5.67 -10.45
C LEU A 269 21.39 -4.78 -10.46
N THR A 270 21.17 -3.47 -10.41
CA THR A 270 22.27 -2.52 -10.27
C THR A 270 22.87 -2.64 -8.85
N GLY A 271 24.12 -3.11 -8.77
CA GLY A 271 24.83 -3.23 -7.50
C GLY A 271 25.05 -1.87 -6.79
N GLU A 272 25.23 -1.91 -5.47
CA GLU A 272 25.46 -0.70 -4.63
C GLU A 272 26.70 0.09 -5.10
N ASP A 273 27.80 -0.60 -5.44
CA ASP A 273 29.04 0.04 -5.90
C ASP A 273 28.84 0.78 -7.23
N ARG A 274 28.13 0.15 -8.18
CA ARG A 274 27.80 0.80 -9.46
C ARG A 274 26.87 1.98 -9.26
N ALA A 275 25.83 1.83 -8.44
CA ALA A 275 24.94 2.94 -8.09
C ALA A 275 25.74 4.14 -7.52
N ALA A 276 26.75 3.88 -6.68
CA ALA A 276 27.61 4.93 -6.14
C ALA A 276 28.44 5.63 -7.25
N THR A 277 28.96 4.89 -8.23
CA THR A 277 29.67 5.50 -9.38
C THR A 277 28.76 6.36 -10.27
N GLU A 278 27.45 6.09 -10.26
CA GLU A 278 26.44 6.82 -11.04
C GLU A 278 25.82 8.00 -10.26
N GLY A 279 26.26 8.24 -9.02
CA GLY A 279 25.89 9.42 -8.22
C GLY A 279 25.09 9.12 -6.95
N ALA A 280 24.85 7.85 -6.61
CA ALA A 280 24.26 7.48 -5.32
C ALA A 280 25.27 7.61 -4.16
N SER A 281 24.77 7.67 -2.92
CA SER A 281 25.63 7.58 -1.74
C SER A 281 26.15 6.15 -1.58
N SER A 282 27.40 5.99 -1.11
CA SER A 282 27.97 4.67 -0.74
C SER A 282 27.16 3.94 0.32
N ASN A 283 26.41 4.67 1.15
CA ASN A 283 25.37 4.11 1.99
C ASN A 283 24.02 4.69 1.55
N ARG A 284 23.19 3.88 0.88
CA ARG A 284 21.86 4.32 0.42
C ARG A 284 20.77 4.26 1.49
N TYR A 285 21.08 3.88 2.74
CA TYR A 285 20.13 3.96 3.86
C TYR A 285 20.01 5.39 4.41
N PRO A 286 18.78 5.86 4.68
CA PRO A 286 18.55 7.07 5.47
C PRO A 286 19.16 6.94 6.88
N ARG A 287 19.47 8.08 7.50
CA ARG A 287 20.03 8.10 8.86
C ARG A 287 19.03 7.50 9.84
N SER A 288 19.50 6.57 10.69
CA SER A 288 18.68 5.87 11.69
C SER A 288 17.63 4.93 11.09
N TYR A 289 17.76 4.52 9.83
CA TYR A 289 16.84 3.56 9.20
C TYR A 289 16.66 2.30 10.06
N ASP A 290 17.74 1.68 10.51
CA ASP A 290 17.65 0.49 11.37
C ASP A 290 16.89 0.75 12.65
N ARG A 291 17.05 1.94 13.25
CA ARG A 291 16.32 2.28 14.47
C ARG A 291 14.81 2.31 14.21
N TYR A 292 14.34 2.75 13.05
CA TYR A 292 12.93 3.05 12.78
C TYR A 292 12.22 2.04 11.86
N VAL A 293 12.98 1.14 11.24
CA VAL A 293 12.44 0.11 10.34
C VAL A 293 13.01 -1.26 10.72
N SER A 294 14.29 -1.53 10.44
CA SER A 294 14.88 -2.87 10.60
C SER A 294 14.76 -3.45 12.02
N ASN A 295 15.05 -2.64 13.05
CA ASN A 295 15.02 -3.09 14.46
C ASN A 295 13.61 -3.08 15.07
N TYR A 296 12.60 -2.65 14.32
CA TYR A 296 11.19 -2.72 14.73
C TYR A 296 10.58 -4.08 14.44
N LEU A 297 11.19 -4.90 13.57
CA LEU A 297 10.66 -6.18 13.14
C LEU A 297 10.36 -7.12 14.31
N TYR A 298 9.13 -7.63 14.35
CA TYR A 298 8.65 -8.60 15.31
C TYR A 298 7.84 -9.68 14.61
N CYS A 299 8.52 -10.78 14.28
CA CYS A 299 7.91 -11.93 13.62
C CYS A 299 6.87 -12.58 14.54
N ASP A 300 5.61 -12.56 14.12
CA ASP A 300 4.48 -13.08 14.89
C ASP A 300 3.46 -13.73 13.95
N TRP A 301 2.50 -14.44 14.54
CA TRP A 301 1.38 -15.03 13.82
C TRP A 301 0.27 -13.98 13.60
N ASP A 302 -0.54 -14.18 12.55
CA ASP A 302 -1.68 -13.33 12.22
C ASP A 302 -2.80 -14.13 11.50
N GLU A 303 -3.99 -13.54 11.38
CA GLU A 303 -5.09 -14.10 10.56
C GLU A 303 -5.23 -13.36 9.23
N ILE A 304 -5.58 -14.10 8.18
CA ILE A 304 -5.86 -13.52 6.86
C ILE A 304 -7.23 -13.97 6.38
N TYR A 305 -8.12 -12.99 6.16
CA TYR A 305 -9.44 -13.21 5.59
C TYR A 305 -9.43 -12.83 4.10
N GLU A 306 -9.43 -13.82 3.21
CA GLU A 306 -9.35 -13.57 1.75
C GLU A 306 -10.45 -12.61 1.27
N TYR A 307 -11.68 -12.72 1.80
CA TYR A 307 -12.80 -11.88 1.38
C TYR A 307 -12.77 -10.43 1.90
N LEU A 308 -11.85 -10.11 2.83
CA LEU A 308 -11.55 -8.73 3.26
C LEU A 308 -10.41 -8.14 2.44
N GLN A 309 -9.44 -8.97 2.05
CA GLN A 309 -8.30 -8.54 1.24
C GLN A 309 -8.67 -8.34 -0.23
N PHE A 310 -9.58 -9.18 -0.77
CA PHE A 310 -9.96 -9.20 -2.18
C PHE A 310 -11.43 -8.85 -2.40
N ASP A 311 -11.70 -8.10 -3.48
CA ASP A 311 -13.06 -7.77 -3.88
C ASP A 311 -13.76 -8.94 -4.58
N ASN A 312 -13.00 -9.71 -5.36
CA ASN A 312 -13.50 -10.87 -6.09
C ASN A 312 -12.49 -12.03 -6.03
N LYS A 313 -12.95 -13.25 -6.37
CA LYS A 313 -12.11 -14.45 -6.33
C LYS A 313 -10.98 -14.46 -7.37
N ASP A 314 -11.14 -13.77 -8.49
CA ASP A 314 -10.14 -13.79 -9.56
C ASP A 314 -8.85 -13.07 -9.15
N GLN A 315 -8.97 -12.07 -8.28
CA GLN A 315 -7.83 -11.37 -7.67
C GLN A 315 -6.95 -12.27 -6.80
N ILE A 316 -7.48 -13.39 -6.29
CA ILE A 316 -6.72 -14.34 -5.46
C ILE A 316 -5.72 -15.13 -6.31
N LYS A 317 -5.98 -15.27 -7.62
CA LYS A 317 -5.24 -16.22 -8.45
C LYS A 317 -3.71 -16.02 -8.42
N PRO A 318 -3.15 -14.79 -8.54
CA PRO A 318 -1.71 -14.59 -8.38
C PRO A 318 -1.20 -14.77 -6.94
N PHE A 319 -2.05 -14.55 -5.93
CA PHE A 319 -1.73 -14.79 -4.52
C PHE A 319 -1.84 -16.27 -4.13
N LYS A 320 -2.38 -17.13 -4.99
CA LYS A 320 -2.64 -18.54 -4.67
C LYS A 320 -1.37 -19.27 -4.20
N PRO A 321 -0.20 -19.17 -4.87
CA PRO A 321 1.00 -19.86 -4.41
C PRO A 321 1.50 -19.32 -3.07
N TYR A 322 1.38 -18.00 -2.86
CA TYR A 322 1.71 -17.35 -1.59
C TYR A 322 0.86 -17.89 -0.44
N PHE A 323 -0.47 -17.91 -0.59
CA PHE A 323 -1.35 -18.41 0.47
C PHE A 323 -1.23 -19.92 0.69
N ASN A 324 -1.07 -20.71 -0.37
CA ASN A 324 -0.78 -22.13 -0.24
C ASN A 324 0.51 -22.34 0.58
N PHE A 325 1.57 -21.58 0.28
CA PHE A 325 2.82 -21.66 1.02
C PHE A 325 2.64 -21.33 2.50
N LEU A 326 1.92 -20.25 2.81
CA LEU A 326 1.68 -19.84 4.19
C LEU A 326 0.84 -20.86 4.97
N GLU A 327 -0.20 -21.43 4.35
CA GLU A 327 -1.07 -22.45 4.95
C GLU A 327 -0.31 -23.77 5.15
N GLU A 328 0.46 -24.23 4.15
CA GLU A 328 1.25 -25.47 4.23
C GLU A 328 2.34 -25.45 5.31
N HIS A 329 2.78 -24.26 5.72
CA HIS A 329 3.84 -24.08 6.72
C HIS A 329 3.32 -23.48 8.04
N ASP A 330 2.01 -23.41 8.24
CA ASP A 330 1.36 -22.88 9.45
C ASP A 330 1.88 -21.48 9.85
N VAL A 331 2.16 -20.61 8.86
CA VAL A 331 2.72 -19.27 9.12
C VAL A 331 1.63 -18.31 9.62
N VAL A 332 0.41 -18.46 9.11
CA VAL A 332 -0.77 -17.65 9.46
C VAL A 332 -2.01 -18.53 9.44
N ASP A 333 -3.08 -18.08 10.08
CA ASP A 333 -4.40 -18.71 9.93
C ASP A 333 -5.14 -18.10 8.73
N LEU A 334 -5.29 -18.88 7.67
CA LEU A 334 -5.97 -18.45 6.45
C LEU A 334 -7.47 -18.81 6.48
N ILE A 335 -8.33 -17.81 6.34
CA ILE A 335 -9.77 -17.97 6.17
C ILE A 335 -10.10 -17.79 4.67
N PRO A 336 -10.31 -18.90 3.92
CA PRO A 336 -10.53 -18.83 2.49
C PRO A 336 -11.86 -18.16 2.16
N TYR A 337 -11.94 -17.57 0.96
CA TYR A 337 -13.10 -16.83 0.46
C TYR A 337 -14.38 -17.68 0.46
N ALA A 338 -14.26 -19.00 0.24
CA ALA A 338 -15.39 -19.93 0.29
C ALA A 338 -16.00 -20.12 1.69
N LYS A 339 -15.24 -19.82 2.76
CA LYS A 339 -15.72 -19.84 4.16
C LYS A 339 -16.22 -18.46 4.62
N LYS A 340 -16.65 -17.60 3.68
CA LYS A 340 -17.25 -16.29 3.98
C LYS A 340 -18.65 -16.44 4.58
N TYR A 341 -18.79 -16.08 5.86
CA TYR A 341 -20.06 -16.05 6.62
C TYR A 341 -20.88 -17.36 6.57
N GLY A 342 -22.10 -17.34 7.13
CA GLY A 342 -22.95 -18.52 7.24
C GLY A 342 -22.64 -19.36 8.48
N SER A 343 -22.58 -20.69 8.35
CA SER A 343 -22.25 -21.59 9.46
C SER A 343 -20.85 -21.37 10.03
N TYR A 344 -19.94 -20.78 9.25
CA TYR A 344 -18.56 -20.51 9.64
C TYR A 344 -18.39 -19.30 10.54
N ASN A 345 -19.32 -18.34 10.50
CA ASN A 345 -19.32 -17.19 11.41
C ASN A 345 -20.74 -16.98 11.96
N PRO A 346 -21.09 -17.63 13.09
CA PRO A 346 -22.42 -17.55 13.68
C PRO A 346 -22.79 -16.14 14.15
N ILE A 347 -21.80 -15.31 14.51
CA ILE A 347 -22.01 -13.92 14.89
C ILE A 347 -22.50 -13.12 13.68
N ALA A 348 -21.78 -13.21 12.55
CA ALA A 348 -22.17 -12.56 11.31
C ALA A 348 -23.57 -13.00 10.85
N LYS A 349 -23.87 -14.30 10.93
CA LYS A 349 -25.20 -14.82 10.60
C LYS A 349 -26.30 -14.19 11.46
N LYS A 350 -26.16 -14.20 12.79
CA LYS A 350 -27.14 -13.57 13.70
C LYS A 350 -27.26 -12.07 13.45
N ASN A 351 -26.15 -11.39 13.21
CA ASN A 351 -26.17 -9.95 12.95
C ASN A 351 -26.87 -9.62 11.62
N SER A 352 -26.73 -10.46 10.58
CA SER A 352 -27.53 -10.35 9.36
C SER A 352 -29.02 -10.48 9.63
N GLU A 353 -29.45 -11.45 10.45
CA GLU A 353 -30.86 -11.63 10.81
C GLU A 353 -31.42 -10.45 11.62
N LEU A 354 -30.60 -9.81 12.47
CA LEU A 354 -30.98 -8.62 13.23
C LEU A 354 -31.03 -7.35 12.37
N LEU A 355 -30.17 -7.23 11.35
CA LEU A 355 -30.14 -6.08 10.44
C LEU A 355 -31.48 -5.85 9.72
N ASP A 356 -32.21 -6.92 9.43
CA ASP A 356 -33.53 -6.84 8.79
C ASP A 356 -34.61 -6.28 9.74
N GLN A 357 -34.39 -6.38 11.05
CA GLN A 357 -35.31 -5.92 12.09
C GLN A 357 -35.09 -4.45 12.46
N VAL A 358 -33.89 -3.89 12.17
CA VAL A 358 -33.59 -2.49 12.46
C VAL A 358 -34.29 -1.55 11.47
N GLN A 359 -35.15 -0.69 12.00
CA GLN A 359 -35.80 0.37 11.23
C GLN A 359 -34.96 1.65 11.22
N ILE A 360 -34.74 2.21 10.03
CA ILE A 360 -34.11 3.53 9.86
C ILE A 360 -35.09 4.62 10.29
N ARG A 361 -34.72 5.38 11.33
CA ARG A 361 -35.56 6.45 11.90
C ARG A 361 -35.06 7.85 11.53
N VAL A 362 -33.77 7.96 11.22
CA VAL A 362 -33.07 9.22 10.92
C VAL A 362 -32.63 9.19 9.46
N ARG A 363 -32.87 10.29 8.73
CA ARG A 363 -32.48 10.41 7.30
C ARG A 363 -31.32 11.38 7.07
N ASP A 364 -30.69 11.87 8.12
CA ASP A 364 -29.53 12.75 8.05
C ASP A 364 -28.29 12.01 7.56
N LYS A 365 -27.37 12.73 6.90
CA LYS A 365 -26.09 12.15 6.45
C LYS A 365 -25.21 11.67 7.61
N LEU A 366 -25.33 12.30 8.77
CA LEU A 366 -24.64 11.95 10.01
C LEU A 366 -25.68 11.62 11.08
N VAL A 367 -25.65 10.39 11.57
CA VAL A 367 -26.61 9.88 12.55
C VAL A 367 -25.94 9.73 13.91
N LEU A 368 -26.62 10.15 14.97
CA LEU A 368 -26.19 9.90 16.34
C LEU A 368 -26.83 8.61 16.84
N VAL A 369 -26.03 7.64 17.28
CA VAL A 369 -26.51 6.42 17.94
C VAL A 369 -26.07 6.46 19.40
N SER A 370 -27.00 6.22 20.34
CA SER A 370 -26.66 6.23 21.77
C SER A 370 -27.65 5.46 22.64
N PRO A 371 -27.23 4.90 23.78
CA PRO A 371 -28.15 4.45 24.82
C PRO A 371 -28.83 5.58 25.61
N HIS A 372 -28.36 6.82 25.45
CA HIS A 372 -28.84 7.98 26.20
C HIS A 372 -29.72 8.91 25.36
N ASP A 373 -30.58 9.67 26.04
CA ASP A 373 -31.42 10.68 25.42
C ASP A 373 -30.61 11.97 25.20
N TYR A 374 -30.66 12.45 23.95
CA TYR A 374 -30.10 13.74 23.56
C TYR A 374 -31.16 14.57 22.85
N PRO A 375 -31.15 15.90 23.03
CA PRO A 375 -32.02 16.80 22.29
C PRO A 375 -31.51 16.97 20.84
N SER A 376 -31.56 15.89 20.05
CA SER A 376 -31.14 15.86 18.66
C SER A 376 -32.15 15.08 17.81
N VAL A 377 -32.57 15.67 16.69
CA VAL A 377 -33.43 14.99 15.69
C VAL A 377 -32.69 13.86 14.96
N SER A 378 -31.35 13.87 15.02
CA SER A 378 -30.50 12.86 14.39
C SER A 378 -30.24 11.64 15.30
N LEU A 379 -30.89 11.55 16.46
CA LEU A 379 -30.70 10.48 17.43
C LEU A 379 -31.48 9.21 17.07
N HIS A 380 -30.79 8.08 16.97
CA HIS A 380 -31.35 6.74 17.09
C HIS A 380 -30.95 6.18 18.47
N LYS A 381 -31.92 6.14 19.39
CA LYS A 381 -31.74 5.54 20.71
C LYS A 381 -31.75 4.01 20.64
N VAL A 382 -30.79 3.38 21.32
CA VAL A 382 -30.64 1.92 21.40
C VAL A 382 -30.66 1.44 22.85
N GLY A 383 -31.07 0.20 23.10
CA GLY A 383 -31.16 -0.37 24.45
C GLY A 383 -29.96 -1.22 24.87
N SER A 384 -29.11 -1.63 23.93
CA SER A 384 -27.94 -2.47 24.21
C SER A 384 -26.79 -2.19 23.25
N GLU A 385 -25.59 -2.65 23.61
CA GLU A 385 -24.39 -2.55 22.78
C GLU A 385 -24.52 -3.33 21.47
N ARG A 386 -25.09 -4.54 21.52
CA ARG A 386 -25.36 -5.33 20.32
C ARG A 386 -26.32 -4.62 19.37
N GLU A 387 -27.38 -4.04 19.91
CA GLU A 387 -28.32 -3.22 19.12
C GLU A 387 -27.63 -1.98 18.55
N ALA A 388 -26.71 -1.36 19.30
CA ALA A 388 -25.89 -0.24 18.81
C ALA A 388 -25.10 -0.64 17.57
N LEU A 389 -24.35 -1.76 17.62
CA LEU A 389 -23.54 -2.23 16.50
C LEU A 389 -24.36 -2.53 15.25
N VAL A 390 -25.46 -3.27 15.40
CA VAL A 390 -26.35 -3.60 14.27
C VAL A 390 -27.01 -2.33 13.72
N THR A 391 -27.36 -1.38 14.58
CA THR A 391 -27.93 -0.08 14.17
C THR A 391 -26.92 0.77 13.42
N ILE A 392 -25.67 0.86 13.91
CA ILE A 392 -24.55 1.51 13.23
C ILE A 392 -24.38 0.89 11.85
N LEU A 393 -24.28 -0.45 11.78
CA LEU A 393 -24.12 -1.19 10.54
C LEU A 393 -25.28 -0.93 9.55
N LYS A 394 -26.52 -0.87 10.03
CA LYS A 394 -27.69 -0.55 9.20
C LYS A 394 -27.55 0.82 8.53
N TYR A 395 -27.17 1.84 9.29
CA TYR A 395 -27.01 3.19 8.75
C TYR A 395 -25.86 3.29 7.74
N ILE A 396 -24.70 2.70 8.03
CA ILE A 396 -23.56 2.76 7.10
C ILE A 396 -23.80 1.99 5.80
N ILE A 397 -24.56 0.89 5.83
CA ILE A 397 -24.99 0.18 4.60
C ILE A 397 -25.88 1.09 3.74
N ASN A 398 -26.65 1.98 4.36
CA ASN A 398 -27.52 2.96 3.69
C ASN A 398 -26.82 4.29 3.37
N GLY A 399 -25.48 4.33 3.41
CA GLY A 399 -24.69 5.49 3.03
C GLY A 399 -24.61 6.60 4.09
N GLN A 400 -25.14 6.37 5.30
CA GLN A 400 -25.13 7.37 6.38
C GLN A 400 -23.97 7.10 7.34
N SER A 401 -23.14 8.11 7.61
CA SER A 401 -22.10 8.03 8.65
C SER A 401 -22.74 8.08 10.03
N VAL A 402 -22.09 7.48 11.01
CA VAL A 402 -22.62 7.36 12.37
C VAL A 402 -21.61 7.87 13.39
N VAL A 403 -22.11 8.60 14.40
CA VAL A 403 -21.38 8.85 15.64
C VAL A 403 -22.06 8.06 16.74
N TYR A 404 -21.35 7.13 17.34
CA TYR A 404 -21.79 6.44 18.54
C TYR A 404 -21.34 7.22 19.77
N VAL A 405 -22.26 7.53 20.68
CA VAL A 405 -21.96 8.23 21.94
C VAL A 405 -22.38 7.34 23.11
N PRO A 406 -21.44 6.64 23.76
CA PRO A 406 -21.73 5.68 24.82
C PRO A 406 -22.11 6.35 26.14
N GLY A 407 -21.38 7.39 26.57
CA GLY A 407 -21.60 8.08 27.84
C GLY A 407 -22.63 9.19 27.75
N ARG A 408 -23.05 9.78 28.87
CA ARG A 408 -24.13 10.82 28.93
C ARG A 408 -23.76 12.17 28.31
N SER A 409 -22.51 12.38 27.92
CA SER A 409 -22.03 13.65 27.35
C SER A 409 -21.62 13.48 25.90
N ALA A 410 -22.23 14.26 25.00
CA ALA A 410 -21.86 14.30 23.59
C ALA A 410 -20.77 15.34 23.29
N ARG A 411 -20.16 15.98 24.30
CA ARG A 411 -19.20 17.08 24.08
C ARG A 411 -18.02 16.67 23.20
N SER A 412 -17.54 15.44 23.38
CA SER A 412 -16.41 14.89 22.62
C SER A 412 -16.78 14.35 21.23
N ALA A 413 -18.07 14.24 20.91
CA ALA A 413 -18.53 13.77 19.59
C ALA A 413 -18.05 14.69 18.47
N LYS A 414 -17.99 16.01 18.74
CA LYS A 414 -17.48 16.98 17.77
C LYS A 414 -16.01 16.72 17.41
N THR A 415 -15.21 16.26 18.36
CA THR A 415 -13.78 15.98 18.13
C THR A 415 -13.60 14.83 17.15
N VAL A 416 -14.32 13.71 17.35
CA VAL A 416 -14.20 12.55 16.45
C VAL A 416 -14.75 12.85 15.07
N VAL A 417 -15.87 13.59 14.97
CA VAL A 417 -16.44 14.01 13.69
C VAL A 417 -15.51 14.96 12.95
N ALA A 418 -14.97 15.98 13.62
CA ALA A 418 -14.07 16.93 13.00
C ALA A 418 -12.83 16.22 12.43
N LYS A 419 -12.20 15.35 13.23
CA LYS A 419 -11.05 14.57 12.78
C LYS A 419 -11.38 13.67 11.60
N ALA A 420 -12.54 12.99 11.63
CA ALA A 420 -12.95 12.11 10.56
C ALA A 420 -13.18 12.85 9.24
N LEU A 421 -13.85 14.00 9.28
CA LEU A 421 -14.16 14.78 8.09
C LEU A 421 -12.93 15.52 7.55
N GLU A 422 -12.07 16.05 8.41
CA GLU A 422 -10.85 16.76 8.00
C GLU A 422 -9.85 15.84 7.30
N ASN A 423 -9.77 14.58 7.73
CA ASN A 423 -8.80 13.63 7.24
C ASN A 423 -9.43 12.49 6.41
N GLU A 424 -10.69 12.61 5.98
CA GLU A 424 -11.41 11.58 5.22
C GLU A 424 -11.26 10.15 5.79
N LEU A 425 -11.51 10.01 7.10
CA LEU A 425 -11.35 8.75 7.83
C LEU A 425 -12.66 7.95 7.87
N ASP A 426 -12.53 6.64 7.87
CA ASP A 426 -13.62 5.68 7.98
C ASP A 426 -13.93 5.33 9.44
N PHE A 427 -12.94 5.32 10.32
CA PHE A 427 -13.14 5.00 11.73
C PHE A 427 -12.31 5.92 12.62
N VAL A 428 -12.95 6.59 13.57
CA VAL A 428 -12.26 7.45 14.55
C VAL A 428 -12.73 7.09 15.95
N ALA A 429 -11.77 6.81 16.82
CA ALA A 429 -12.02 6.46 18.21
C ALA A 429 -10.86 6.93 19.08
N ARG A 430 -11.06 6.95 20.40
CA ARG A 430 -9.95 7.06 21.33
C ARG A 430 -9.34 5.67 21.55
N ASN A 431 -8.02 5.59 21.39
CA ASN A 431 -7.25 4.38 21.60
C ASN A 431 -6.39 4.56 22.87
N GLU A 432 -6.64 3.74 23.88
CA GLU A 432 -5.94 3.77 25.18
C GLU A 432 -4.68 2.91 25.20
N SER A 433 -4.33 2.28 24.06
CA SER A 433 -3.25 1.32 24.01
C SER A 433 -1.94 1.99 24.42
N ASN A 434 -1.43 1.54 25.57
CA ASN A 434 -0.10 1.91 26.08
C ASN A 434 0.90 0.78 25.85
N SER A 435 0.59 -0.15 24.93
CA SER A 435 1.42 -1.29 24.65
C SER A 435 2.85 -0.83 24.33
N LYS A 436 3.83 -1.54 24.88
CA LYS A 436 5.26 -1.31 24.60
C LYS A 436 5.80 -2.31 23.59
N ALA A 437 4.93 -3.15 23.00
CA ALA A 437 5.32 -4.10 21.98
C ALA A 437 5.86 -3.31 20.77
N ARG A 438 7.17 -3.46 20.50
CA ARG A 438 7.92 -2.55 19.61
C ARG A 438 7.25 -2.32 18.26
N ALA A 439 6.71 -3.35 17.62
CA ALA A 439 6.05 -3.24 16.31
C ALA A 439 4.55 -2.89 16.36
N LYS A 440 3.86 -3.24 17.45
CA LYS A 440 2.38 -3.26 17.52
C LYS A 440 1.76 -2.15 18.37
N ALA A 441 2.54 -1.51 19.24
CA ALA A 441 2.06 -0.57 20.25
C ALA A 441 1.01 0.43 19.76
N GLU A 442 1.26 1.01 18.59
CA GLU A 442 0.48 2.12 18.03
C GLU A 442 -0.52 1.67 16.96
N TYR A 443 -0.44 0.39 16.58
CA TYR A 443 -1.25 -0.27 15.57
C TYR A 443 -2.26 -1.25 16.16
N SER A 444 -2.14 -1.60 17.44
CA SER A 444 -3.17 -2.25 18.21
C SER A 444 -4.25 -1.27 18.65
N LEU A 445 -5.48 -1.77 18.73
CA LEU A 445 -6.62 -1.04 19.26
C LEU A 445 -6.88 -1.49 20.69
N ASP A 446 -6.95 -0.55 21.62
CA ASP A 446 -7.49 -0.72 22.97
C ASP A 446 -8.54 0.39 23.14
N LEU A 447 -9.81 0.04 23.07
CA LEU A 447 -10.86 1.01 22.80
C LEU A 447 -11.38 1.64 24.11
N ASP A 448 -11.35 2.97 24.21
CA ASP A 448 -12.11 3.69 25.25
C ASP A 448 -13.61 3.57 24.91
N LYS A 449 -14.26 2.58 25.53
CA LYS A 449 -15.68 2.25 25.31
C LYS A 449 -16.64 3.31 25.86
N ASP A 450 -16.13 4.26 26.64
CA ASP A 450 -16.89 5.39 27.18
C ASP A 450 -16.71 6.67 26.34
N TYR A 451 -15.84 6.64 25.33
CA TYR A 451 -15.60 7.76 24.42
C TYR A 451 -16.41 7.66 23.12
N PRO A 452 -16.84 8.80 22.53
CA PRO A 452 -17.51 8.77 21.23
C PRO A 452 -16.67 8.17 20.11
N MET A 453 -17.32 7.44 19.21
CA MET A 453 -16.71 6.82 18.04
C MET A 453 -17.41 7.27 16.76
N TYR A 454 -16.65 7.45 15.68
CA TYR A 454 -17.17 7.74 14.36
C TYR A 454 -17.01 6.53 13.44
N PHE A 455 -18.04 6.27 12.64
CA PHE A 455 -18.10 5.21 11.63
C PHE A 455 -18.54 5.81 10.28
N GLY A 456 -17.66 5.76 9.29
CA GLY A 456 -17.90 6.19 7.92
C GLY A 456 -18.68 5.17 7.11
N SER A 457 -19.45 5.63 6.13
CA SER A 457 -20.34 4.77 5.35
C SER A 457 -19.71 4.13 4.10
N ASN A 458 -18.53 4.60 3.69
CA ASN A 458 -17.96 4.23 2.39
C ASN A 458 -17.12 2.95 2.44
N ASN A 459 -16.60 2.55 3.60
CA ASN A 459 -15.66 1.43 3.71
C ASN A 459 -16.36 0.07 3.85
N LYS A 460 -16.05 -0.85 2.93
CA LYS A 460 -16.57 -2.22 2.91
C LYS A 460 -16.00 -3.09 4.04
N THR A 461 -14.72 -2.94 4.35
CA THR A 461 -14.05 -3.70 5.41
C THR A 461 -14.57 -3.31 6.80
N LEU A 462 -14.88 -2.03 7.03
CA LEU A 462 -15.54 -1.57 8.25
C LEU A 462 -16.93 -2.21 8.44
N LYS A 463 -17.72 -2.33 7.36
CA LYS A 463 -19.02 -3.03 7.39
C LYS A 463 -18.84 -4.50 7.77
N HIS A 464 -17.83 -5.16 7.21
CA HIS A 464 -17.51 -6.54 7.55
C HIS A 464 -17.05 -6.69 9.00
N TRP A 465 -16.22 -5.77 9.51
CA TRP A 465 -15.78 -5.74 10.90
C TRP A 465 -16.97 -5.67 11.86
N LEU A 466 -17.86 -4.69 11.66
CA LEU A 466 -19.08 -4.53 12.45
C LEU A 466 -20.01 -5.74 12.36
N LEU A 467 -20.15 -6.32 11.16
CA LEU A 467 -20.98 -7.51 10.96
C LEU A 467 -20.47 -8.70 11.78
N MET A 468 -19.16 -8.83 11.97
CA MET A 468 -18.53 -9.93 12.70
C MET A 468 -18.47 -9.74 14.21
N SER A 469 -18.97 -8.63 14.74
CA SER A 469 -18.85 -8.30 16.16
C SER A 469 -20.20 -8.25 16.86
N GLU A 470 -20.26 -8.80 18.07
CA GLU A 470 -21.45 -8.70 18.94
C GLU A 470 -21.31 -7.68 20.07
N SER A 471 -20.09 -7.18 20.28
CA SER A 471 -19.71 -6.14 21.24
C SER A 471 -18.49 -5.37 20.71
N PHE A 472 -18.26 -4.17 21.21
CA PHE A 472 -17.05 -3.38 21.00
C PHE A 472 -15.80 -4.10 21.53
N ALA A 473 -15.93 -4.91 22.59
CA ALA A 473 -14.83 -5.76 23.05
C ALA A 473 -14.45 -6.82 22.01
N GLU A 474 -15.44 -7.45 21.35
CA GLU A 474 -15.16 -8.39 20.25
C GLU A 474 -14.66 -7.66 19.00
N MET A 475 -15.13 -6.43 18.73
CA MET A 475 -14.56 -5.59 17.66
C MET A 475 -13.06 -5.38 17.87
N GLU A 476 -12.66 -4.93 19.05
CA GLU A 476 -11.27 -4.71 19.42
C GLU A 476 -10.43 -5.98 19.25
N LYS A 477 -10.92 -7.12 19.76
CA LYS A 477 -10.27 -8.41 19.61
C LYS A 477 -10.09 -8.80 18.14
N LEU A 478 -11.11 -8.64 17.30
CA LEU A 478 -11.02 -8.94 15.87
C LEU A 478 -10.05 -8.00 15.15
N PHE A 479 -10.05 -6.71 15.50
CA PHE A 479 -9.10 -5.73 14.96
C PHE A 479 -7.66 -6.15 15.21
N ASN A 480 -7.37 -6.64 16.42
CA ASN A 480 -6.03 -7.04 16.81
C ASN A 480 -5.60 -8.44 16.34
N ARG A 481 -6.52 -9.24 15.77
CA ARG A 481 -6.25 -10.60 15.24
C ARG A 481 -5.83 -10.60 13.78
N THR A 482 -5.97 -9.49 13.07
CA THR A 482 -5.60 -9.36 11.66
C THR A 482 -5.16 -7.95 11.34
N TYR A 483 -4.01 -7.79 10.68
CA TYR A 483 -3.58 -6.49 10.16
C TYR A 483 -4.56 -5.89 9.14
N LEU A 484 -5.44 -6.71 8.52
CA LEU A 484 -6.34 -6.26 7.47
C LEU A 484 -7.32 -5.18 7.92
N PHE A 485 -7.79 -5.17 9.17
CA PHE A 485 -8.67 -4.08 9.62
C PHE A 485 -7.92 -2.76 9.75
N LEU A 486 -6.70 -2.80 10.27
CA LEU A 486 -5.82 -1.64 10.32
C LEU A 486 -5.53 -1.11 8.91
N THR A 487 -5.15 -1.99 7.99
CA THR A 487 -4.64 -1.58 6.68
C THR A 487 -5.69 -1.50 5.60
N ARG A 488 -6.97 -1.76 5.87
CA ARG A 488 -8.06 -1.63 4.88
C ARG A 488 -9.14 -0.66 5.32
N ILE A 489 -8.96 0.01 6.46
CA ILE A 489 -9.87 1.02 7.01
C ILE A 489 -9.03 2.26 7.30
N HIS A 490 -9.42 3.42 6.79
CA HIS A 490 -8.74 4.67 7.16
C HIS A 490 -9.10 5.03 8.60
N CYS A 491 -8.22 4.69 9.53
CA CYS A 491 -8.42 4.87 10.96
C CYS A 491 -7.83 6.21 11.44
N GLY A 492 -8.28 6.69 12.60
CA GLY A 492 -7.60 7.77 13.31
C GLY A 492 -7.90 7.83 14.80
N TRP A 493 -6.86 8.06 15.60
CA TRP A 493 -6.93 8.06 17.05
C TRP A 493 -6.99 9.50 17.61
N VAL A 494 -7.81 9.74 18.63
CA VAL A 494 -7.98 11.07 19.28
C VAL A 494 -7.49 11.14 20.71
#